data_AF-A0A383BAG0-F1
#
_entry.id   AF-A0A383BAG0-F1
#
_cell.length_a   1.000
_cell.length_b   1.000
_cell.length_c   1.000
_cell.angle_alpha   90.00
_cell.angle_beta   90.00
_cell.angle_gamma   90.00
#
_symmetry.space_group_name_H-M   'P 1'
#
loop_
_entity.id
_entity.type
_entity.pdbx_description
1 polymer ?
#
loop_
_entity_poly.entity_id
_entity_poly.type
_entity_poly.pdbx_seq_one_letter_code
_entity_poly.pdbx_strand_id
1 'polypeptide(L)'
;GHAIQFHRREKIFELRKLNLPKAMMLSQAGVAIMLAFPIIGIVMRSPLAIGVVIGLSLLLQLAGAFSYLIILPEEWDASFNKALPILIEGNYIESEQIPAIRNILRAAALTYFAAALANVLNIGRWLMILRR
;
A
#
# COMPACT_ATOMS: atom_id res chain seq x y z
N GLY A 1 15.02 1.80 -12.34
CA GLY A 1 13.65 2.15 -12.75
C GLY A 1 13.28 3.57 -12.40
N HIS A 2 13.09 3.87 -11.12
CA HIS A 2 12.55 5.16 -10.65
C HIS A 2 13.33 6.41 -11.12
N ALA A 3 14.66 6.36 -11.16
CA ALA A 3 15.45 7.49 -11.67
C ALA A 3 15.09 7.86 -13.12
N ILE A 4 14.79 6.86 -13.96
CA ILE A 4 14.36 7.04 -15.34
C ILE A 4 12.94 7.59 -15.38
N GLN A 5 12.02 7.05 -14.56
CA GLN A 5 10.65 7.55 -14.47
C GLN A 5 10.61 9.02 -14.02
N PHE A 6 11.45 9.39 -13.06
CA PHE A 6 11.65 10.76 -12.60
C PHE A 6 12.20 11.66 -13.70
N HIS A 7 13.29 11.24 -14.36
CA HIS A 7 13.91 12.01 -15.43
C HIS A 7 12.95 12.22 -16.62
N ARG A 8 12.16 11.19 -16.98
CA ARG A 8 11.16 11.23 -18.06
C ARG A 8 9.84 11.90 -17.66
N ARG A 9 9.68 12.35 -16.40
CA ARG A 9 8.45 12.93 -15.86
C ARG A 9 7.22 12.07 -16.15
N GLU A 10 7.34 10.77 -15.93
CA GLU A 10 6.25 9.85 -16.22
C GLU A 10 5.05 10.14 -15.31
N LYS A 11 3.86 10.19 -15.91
CA LYS A 11 2.62 10.53 -15.19
C LYS A 11 2.40 9.64 -13.96
N ILE A 12 2.77 8.35 -14.07
CA ILE A 12 2.59 7.39 -12.98
C ILE A 12 3.44 7.72 -11.75
N PHE A 13 4.65 8.24 -11.97
CA PHE A 13 5.55 8.67 -10.91
C PHE A 13 5.04 9.95 -10.21
N GLU A 14 4.52 10.91 -10.99
CA GLU A 14 3.91 12.12 -10.42
C GLU A 14 2.62 11.81 -9.64
N LEU A 15 1.83 10.84 -10.12
CA LEU A 15 0.65 10.36 -9.40
C LEU A 15 1.02 9.76 -8.04
N ARG A 16 2.08 8.94 -7.95
CA ARG A 16 2.59 8.47 -6.66
C ARG A 16 3.03 9.63 -5.79
N LYS A 17 3.83 10.55 -6.30
CA LYS A 17 4.36 11.68 -5.54
C LYS A 17 3.26 12.49 -4.86
N LEU A 18 2.13 12.70 -5.55
CA LEU A 18 0.99 13.44 -5.00
C LEU A 18 0.12 12.61 -4.05
N ASN A 19 -0.10 11.33 -4.35
CA ASN A 19 -1.08 10.51 -3.64
C ASN A 19 -0.49 9.72 -2.47
N LEU A 20 0.79 9.37 -2.51
CA LEU A 20 1.44 8.54 -1.49
C LEU A 20 1.44 9.20 -0.10
N PRO A 21 1.78 10.51 0.06
CA PRO A 21 1.73 11.15 1.38
C PRO A 21 0.31 11.20 1.94
N LYS A 22 -0.67 11.48 1.07
CA LYS A 22 -2.09 11.54 1.44
C LYS A 22 -2.58 10.18 1.91
N ALA A 23 -2.24 9.12 1.19
CA ALA A 23 -2.63 7.77 1.54
C ALA A 23 -2.00 7.29 2.86
N MET A 24 -0.72 7.60 3.10
CA MET A 24 -0.07 7.35 4.38
C MET A 24 -0.76 8.09 5.52
N MET A 25 -1.08 9.37 5.33
CA MET A 25 -1.79 10.18 6.32
C MET A 25 -3.19 9.63 6.63
N LEU A 26 -3.95 9.21 5.61
CA LEU A 26 -5.28 8.61 5.78
C LEU A 26 -5.19 7.27 6.54
N SER A 27 -4.23 6.42 6.18
CA SER A 27 -3.99 5.14 6.85
C SER A 27 -3.62 5.35 8.32
N GLN A 28 -2.67 6.24 8.61
CA GLN A 28 -2.24 6.59 9.97
C GLN A 28 -3.37 7.19 10.81
N ALA A 29 -4.16 8.09 10.23
CA ALA A 29 -5.34 8.65 10.90
C ALA A 29 -6.35 7.55 11.24
N GLY A 30 -6.61 6.62 10.31
CA GLY A 30 -7.49 5.48 10.54
C GLY A 30 -7.02 4.60 11.71
N VAL A 31 -5.72 4.27 11.75
CA VAL A 31 -5.12 3.51 12.85
C VAL A 31 -5.17 4.27 14.18
N ALA A 32 -4.90 5.57 14.18
CA ALA A 32 -4.95 6.41 15.38
C ALA A 32 -6.36 6.47 15.98
N ILE A 33 -7.39 6.64 15.15
CA ILE A 33 -8.80 6.61 15.57
C ILE A 33 -9.14 5.25 16.19
N MET A 34 -8.64 4.18 15.59
CA MET A 34 -8.87 2.81 16.07
C MET A 34 -8.18 2.53 17.40
N LEU A 35 -6.96 3.03 17.61
CA LEU A 35 -6.28 2.94 18.90
C LEU A 35 -6.97 3.76 19.99
N ALA A 36 -7.56 4.91 19.62
CA ALA A 36 -8.33 5.75 20.53
C ALA A 36 -9.72 5.17 20.89
N PHE A 37 -10.15 4.10 20.20
CA PHE A 37 -11.46 3.48 20.36
C PHE A 37 -11.88 3.19 21.82
N PRO A 38 -11.02 2.61 22.69
CA PRO A 38 -11.42 2.30 24.07
C PRO A 38 -11.78 3.56 24.87
N ILE A 39 -11.04 4.64 24.65
CA ILE A 39 -11.26 5.93 25.32
C ILE A 39 -12.54 6.58 24.79
N ILE A 40 -12.73 6.57 23.47
CA ILE A 40 -13.94 7.09 22.82
C ILE A 40 -15.18 6.33 23.31
N GLY A 41 -15.08 5.01 23.46
CA GLY A 41 -16.17 4.17 23.98
C GLY A 41 -16.58 4.54 25.41
N ILE A 42 -15.61 4.81 26.29
CA ILE A 42 -15.85 5.21 27.69
C ILE A 42 -16.51 6.60 27.78
N VAL A 43 -16.10 7.55 26.93
CA VAL A 43 -16.58 8.94 26.95
C VAL A 43 -17.96 9.07 26.30
N MET A 44 -18.17 8.47 25.13
CA MET A 44 -19.36 8.70 24.31
C MET A 44 -20.60 7.99 24.84
N ARG A 45 -20.43 6.84 25.54
CA ARG A 45 -21.50 6.01 26.14
C ARG A 45 -22.72 5.76 25.22
N SER A 46 -22.52 5.80 23.89
CA SER A 46 -23.56 5.66 22.88
C SER A 46 -23.14 4.63 21.84
N PRO A 47 -23.83 3.47 21.74
CA PRO A 47 -23.50 2.41 20.78
C PRO A 47 -23.51 2.87 19.31
N LEU A 48 -24.43 3.78 18.95
CA LEU A 48 -24.52 4.33 17.59
C LEU A 48 -23.29 5.17 17.23
N ALA A 49 -22.86 6.03 18.16
CA ALA A 49 -21.75 6.93 17.90
C ALA A 49 -20.40 6.19 17.85
N ILE A 50 -20.26 5.12 18.63
CA ILE A 50 -19.16 4.16 18.58
C ILE A 50 -19.09 3.51 17.18
N GLY A 51 -20.22 3.01 16.66
CA GLY A 51 -20.30 2.41 15.33
C GLY A 51 -19.87 3.34 14.18
N VAL A 52 -20.24 4.62 14.26
CA VAL A 52 -19.84 5.64 13.26
C VAL A 52 -18.32 5.86 13.26
N VAL A 53 -17.69 5.96 14.44
CA VAL A 53 -16.24 6.17 14.55
C VAL A 53 -15.45 5.00 13.97
N ILE A 54 -15.90 3.77 14.23
CA ILE A 54 -15.33 2.57 13.62
C ILE A 54 -15.49 2.62 12.10
N GLY A 55 -16.69 2.89 11.60
CA GLY A 55 -16.96 2.96 10.17
C GLY A 55 -16.07 3.98 9.47
N LEU A 56 -15.87 5.15 10.09
CA LEU A 56 -14.97 6.18 9.58
C LEU A 56 -13.50 5.72 9.56
N SER A 57 -13.00 5.13 10.66
CA SER A 57 -11.66 4.55 10.72
C SER A 57 -11.45 3.51 9.61
N LEU A 58 -12.45 2.65 9.38
CA LEU A 58 -12.43 1.62 8.37
C LEU A 58 -12.28 2.18 6.97
N LEU A 59 -13.08 3.19 6.64
CA LEU A 59 -13.04 3.88 5.35
C LEU A 59 -11.70 4.54 5.10
N LEU A 60 -11.11 5.19 6.12
CA LEU A 60 -9.79 5.81 6.03
C LEU A 60 -8.68 4.78 5.77
N GLN A 61 -8.74 3.63 6.45
CA GLN A 61 -7.79 2.54 6.25
C GLN A 61 -7.95 1.88 4.87
N LEU A 62 -9.18 1.67 4.39
CA LEU A 62 -9.43 1.19 3.02
C LEU A 62 -8.89 2.17 1.98
N ALA A 63 -9.17 3.46 2.12
CA ALA A 63 -8.65 4.48 1.22
C ALA A 63 -7.12 4.47 1.15
N GLY A 64 -6.44 4.29 2.29
CA GLY A 64 -5.00 4.07 2.36
C GLY A 64 -4.56 2.76 1.70
N ALA A 65 -5.30 1.66 1.85
CA ALA A 65 -4.98 0.40 1.19
C ALA A 65 -5.11 0.48 -0.34
N PHE A 66 -6.13 1.18 -0.85
CA PHE A 66 -6.34 1.37 -2.28
C PHE A 66 -5.21 2.15 -2.96
N SER A 67 -4.46 2.98 -2.23
CA SER A 67 -3.32 3.68 -2.84
C SER A 67 -2.21 2.73 -3.29
N TYR A 68 -2.07 1.57 -2.66
CA TYR A 68 -1.09 0.56 -3.08
C TYR A 68 -1.37 0.00 -4.47
N LEU A 69 -2.64 0.00 -4.91
CA LEU A 69 -3.01 -0.39 -6.27
C LEU A 69 -2.53 0.64 -7.32
N ILE A 70 -2.39 1.91 -6.94
CA ILE A 70 -1.85 2.96 -7.82
C ILE A 70 -0.32 2.84 -7.93
N ILE A 71 0.34 2.38 -6.86
CA ILE A 71 1.80 2.26 -6.77
C ILE A 71 2.30 0.99 -7.48
N LEU A 72 1.55 -0.11 -7.40
CA LEU A 72 1.99 -1.41 -7.91
C LEU A 72 2.40 -1.38 -9.40
N PRO A 73 1.67 -0.74 -10.33
CA PRO A 73 2.07 -0.70 -11.73
C PRO A 73 3.34 0.14 -11.96
N GLU A 74 3.60 1.16 -11.12
CA GLU A 74 4.85 1.95 -11.18
C GLU A 74 6.05 1.09 -10.78
N GLU A 75 5.95 0.36 -9.67
CA GLU A 75 7.03 -0.49 -9.16
C GLU A 75 7.32 -1.64 -10.13
N TRP A 76 6.28 -2.18 -10.77
CA TRP A 76 6.42 -3.19 -11.81
C TRP A 76 7.16 -2.65 -13.02
N ASP A 77 6.73 -1.50 -13.54
CA ASP A 77 7.35 -0.86 -14.70
C ASP A 77 8.80 -0.41 -14.40
N ALA A 78 9.06 0.13 -13.22
CA ALA A 78 10.39 0.49 -12.76
C ALA A 78 11.35 -0.71 -12.74
N SER A 79 10.85 -1.86 -12.30
CA SER A 79 11.64 -3.09 -12.11
C SER A 79 11.82 -3.87 -13.41
N PHE A 80 10.73 -4.19 -14.11
CA PHE A 80 10.75 -5.12 -15.24
C PHE A 80 10.96 -4.46 -16.59
N ASN A 81 10.41 -3.27 -16.82
CA ASN A 81 10.49 -2.61 -18.13
C ASN A 81 11.71 -1.70 -18.25
N LYS A 82 12.28 -1.28 -17.11
CA LYS A 82 13.36 -0.29 -17.07
C LYS A 82 14.65 -0.85 -16.46
N ALA A 83 14.62 -1.32 -15.22
CA ALA A 83 15.84 -1.78 -14.55
C ALA A 83 16.39 -3.09 -15.15
N LEU A 84 15.52 -4.10 -15.33
CA LEU A 84 15.94 -5.42 -15.79
C LEU A 84 16.58 -5.41 -17.20
N PRO A 85 16.05 -4.71 -18.21
CA PRO A 85 16.69 -4.63 -19.53
C PRO A 85 18.08 -4.00 -19.46
N ILE A 86 18.26 -2.94 -18.66
CA ILE A 86 19.56 -2.27 -18.49
C ILE A 86 20.58 -3.22 -17.86
N LEU A 87 20.18 -4.05 -16.90
CA LEU A 87 21.06 -5.05 -16.30
C LEU A 87 21.49 -6.11 -17.32
N ILE A 88 20.57 -6.56 -18.18
CA ILE A 88 20.84 -7.54 -19.23
C ILE A 88 21.74 -6.95 -20.32
N GLU A 89 21.34 -5.82 -20.90
CA GLU A 89 22.06 -5.14 -21.99
C GLU A 89 23.44 -4.62 -21.56
N GLY A 90 23.57 -4.21 -20.30
CA GLY A 90 24.84 -3.79 -19.72
C GLY A 90 25.77 -4.92 -19.32
N ASN A 91 25.40 -6.19 -19.55
CA ASN A 91 26.15 -7.37 -19.12
C ASN A 91 26.48 -7.37 -17.61
N TYR A 92 25.60 -6.81 -16.78
CA TYR A 92 25.77 -6.77 -15.33
C TYR A 92 25.33 -8.08 -14.64
N ILE A 93 24.62 -8.94 -15.36
CA ILE A 93 24.07 -10.19 -14.85
C ILE A 93 24.29 -11.31 -15.88
N GLU A 94 24.58 -12.51 -15.38
CA GLU A 94 24.76 -13.69 -16.23
C GLU A 94 23.40 -14.20 -16.71
N SER A 95 23.37 -14.86 -17.87
CA SER A 95 22.12 -15.34 -18.48
C SER A 95 21.39 -16.35 -17.60
N GLU A 96 22.15 -17.14 -16.85
CA GLU A 96 21.70 -18.14 -15.90
C GLU A 96 21.01 -17.51 -14.68
N GLN A 97 21.31 -16.25 -14.35
CA GLN A 97 20.76 -15.53 -13.20
C GLN A 97 19.42 -14.85 -13.50
N ILE A 98 19.10 -14.62 -14.77
CA ILE A 98 17.90 -13.90 -15.22
C ILE A 98 16.60 -14.51 -14.63
N PRO A 99 16.39 -15.84 -14.64
CA PRO A 99 15.19 -16.43 -14.06
C PRO A 99 15.06 -16.17 -12.55
N ALA A 100 16.17 -16.28 -11.81
CA ALA A 100 16.20 -16.03 -10.37
C ALA A 100 15.90 -14.56 -10.05
N ILE A 101 16.52 -13.63 -10.77
CA ILE A 101 16.27 -12.18 -10.61
C ILE A 101 14.81 -11.85 -10.90
N ARG A 102 14.22 -12.40 -11.96
CA ARG A 102 12.79 -12.20 -12.26
C ARG A 102 11.88 -12.68 -11.12
N ASN A 103 12.20 -13.81 -10.51
CA ASN A 103 11.44 -14.33 -9.37
C ASN A 103 11.55 -13.42 -8.15
N ILE A 104 12.75 -12.93 -7.83
CA ILE A 104 12.97 -12.00 -6.71
C ILE A 104 12.21 -10.69 -6.95
N LEU A 105 12.30 -10.12 -8.15
CA LEU A 105 11.57 -8.89 -8.50
C LEU A 105 10.05 -9.09 -8.42
N ARG A 106 9.55 -10.29 -8.80
CA ARG A 106 8.12 -10.61 -8.68
C ARG A 106 7.71 -10.71 -7.22
N ALA A 107 8.51 -11.39 -6.39
CA ALA A 107 8.25 -11.50 -4.96
C ALA A 107 8.22 -10.11 -4.30
N ALA A 108 9.17 -9.23 -4.63
CA ALA A 108 9.20 -7.84 -4.17
C ALA A 108 7.98 -7.05 -4.64
N ALA A 109 7.53 -7.19 -5.89
CA ALA A 109 6.29 -6.55 -6.34
C ALA A 109 5.06 -7.06 -5.56
N LEU A 110 5.01 -8.35 -5.26
CA LEU A 110 3.92 -8.97 -4.50
C LEU A 110 3.88 -8.54 -3.03
N THR A 111 4.96 -8.03 -2.43
CA THR A 111 4.90 -7.52 -1.04
C THR A 111 3.96 -6.33 -0.91
N TYR A 112 3.84 -5.50 -1.95
CA TYR A 112 2.86 -4.40 -1.97
C TYR A 112 1.42 -4.92 -2.00
N PHE A 113 1.16 -5.97 -2.78
CA PHE A 113 -0.15 -6.62 -2.80
C PHE A 113 -0.47 -7.29 -1.45
N ALA A 114 0.50 -8.00 -0.87
CA ALA A 114 0.36 -8.61 0.45
C ALA A 114 0.10 -7.56 1.54
N ALA A 115 0.76 -6.41 1.51
CA ALA A 115 0.51 -5.30 2.43
C ALA A 115 -0.90 -4.72 2.28
N ALA A 116 -1.41 -4.57 1.05
CA ALA A 116 -2.78 -4.16 0.81
C ALA A 116 -3.79 -5.18 1.36
N LEU A 117 -3.56 -6.48 1.14
CA LEU A 117 -4.41 -7.55 1.66
C LEU A 117 -4.38 -7.62 3.19
N ALA A 118 -3.21 -7.45 3.81
CA ALA A 118 -3.07 -7.42 5.26
C ALA A 118 -3.88 -6.28 5.90
N ASN A 119 -3.90 -5.10 5.27
CA ASN A 119 -4.75 -4.01 5.71
C ASN A 119 -6.24 -4.38 5.64
N VAL A 120 -6.69 -4.99 4.53
CA VAL A 120 -8.08 -5.46 4.39
C VAL A 120 -8.46 -6.53 5.42
N LEU A 121 -7.53 -7.45 5.77
CA LEU A 121 -7.77 -8.48 6.77
C LEU A 121 -7.84 -7.90 8.19
N ASN A 122 -6.99 -6.92 8.53
CA ASN A 122 -7.07 -6.21 9.81
C ASN A 122 -8.45 -5.58 10.01
N ILE A 123 -8.95 -4.93 8.96
CA ILE A 123 -10.30 -4.37 8.87
C ILE A 123 -11.38 -5.42 9.16
N GLY A 124 -11.31 -6.59 8.50
CA GLY A 124 -12.23 -7.70 8.74
C GLY A 124 -12.17 -8.23 10.18
N ARG A 125 -10.98 -8.25 10.80
CA ARG A 125 -10.80 -8.65 12.20
C ARG A 125 -11.57 -7.75 13.15
N TRP A 126 -11.51 -6.44 12.93
CA TRP A 126 -12.22 -5.47 13.76
C TRP A 126 -13.74 -5.57 13.61
N LEU A 127 -14.24 -5.77 12.39
CA LEU A 127 -15.67 -6.03 12.16
C LEU A 127 -16.16 -7.28 12.93
N MET A 128 -15.36 -8.34 12.98
CA MET A 128 -15.71 -9.54 13.74
C MET A 128 -15.72 -9.31 15.26
N ILE A 129 -14.78 -8.52 15.79
CA ILE A 129 -14.73 -8.19 17.23
C ILE A 129 -15.97 -7.39 17.63
N LEU A 130 -16.39 -6.43 16.81
CA LEU A 130 -17.51 -5.53 17.10
C LEU A 130 -18.90 -6.17 16.93
N ARG A 131 -18.97 -7.29 16.22
CA ARG A 131 -20.20 -8.06 16.05
C ARG A 131 -20.47 -9.02 17.24
N ARG A 132 -19.52 -9.15 18.16
CA ARG A 132 -19.68 -9.87 19.44
C ARG A 132 -20.10 -8.92 20.55
#